data_AF-A0A6A6RUI7-F1
#
_entry.id   AF-A0A6A6RUI7-F1
#
_cell.length_a   1.000
_cell.length_b   1.000
_cell.length_c   1.000
_cell.angle_alpha   90.00
_cell.angle_beta   90.00
_cell.angle_gamma   90.00
#
_symmetry.space_group_name_H-M   'P 1'
#
loop_
_entity.id
_entity.type
_entity.pdbx_description
1 polymer ?
#
loop_
_entity_poly.entity_id
_entity_poly.type
_entity_poly.pdbx_seq_one_letter_code
_entity_poly.pdbx_strand_id
1 'polypeptide(L)'
;MRSLPIIKPIEVRVSRPADPSLPSFVTLPNETRNAIYSLLFEFSTPVRVLFACRTDWSGYKWPAIEEMGDKETKRNIHSAMPLLLTCTSIYNEAATTLYTNNAFTITGPPRYSIEVEQAANSGRWMRGIGSQVGMLRKVYIDLSVIYPAQRFSHYTCEDNQAWEASVAMLPLLHILWANPELKADIIFVQSHSERMEPPFYIEEDSEHDAEIDCEALTKTLKLLQQDVLRLRRYWRFIRAINVSRDGSRGLIEYGRRRNGFSLSNNGGSLIFEDSTPHNLLNLTGGILDVITKMITVAPKGVKITQLDLDKKTCTGGSPVFASVCKKLRKSQLADFWCENKVRVKLTSQDTRTTFSNFKALQVWWCVNKTEEFPYEGRFRLGPRYPGGRELPPVQMRELPPVQIHLQFEAPKLIYLHELCIGVLDLVRIFTHAPRTKFEIYFSIANPNRKNRTSHKVVSEDLQKEVLTTLLEYQKVVPDQDAEPCPQVWVTGRGHVMAIGNLAHDGADLRPLSELGTLKEVLDIIQGGQSDFDPLRYRGSDRPGFIPPVVEPRKAGRYRAYIRSDDGWST
;
A
#
# COMPACT_ATOMS: atom_id res chain seq x y z
N MET A 1 27.94 -17.42 -22.09
CA MET A 1 27.10 -16.32 -21.54
C MET A 1 27.58 -15.00 -22.16
N ARG A 2 26.69 -14.09 -22.59
CA ARG A 2 27.12 -12.78 -23.08
C ARG A 2 27.65 -11.95 -21.90
N SER A 3 28.85 -11.41 -22.02
CA SER A 3 29.43 -10.48 -21.04
C SER A 3 28.52 -9.26 -20.85
N LEU A 4 28.62 -8.62 -19.68
CA LEU A 4 28.08 -7.27 -19.50
C LEU A 4 28.71 -6.37 -20.59
N PRO A 5 27.93 -5.45 -21.19
CA PRO A 5 28.48 -4.55 -22.19
C PRO A 5 29.61 -3.74 -21.55
N ILE A 6 30.84 -4.02 -21.98
CA ILE A 6 32.02 -3.27 -21.57
C ILE A 6 31.85 -1.87 -22.13
N ILE A 7 32.01 -0.85 -21.29
CA ILE A 7 32.04 0.53 -21.74
C ILE A 7 33.32 0.68 -22.57
N LYS A 8 33.18 0.77 -23.88
CA LYS A 8 34.33 0.90 -24.77
C LYS A 8 34.98 2.27 -24.54
N PRO A 9 36.33 2.33 -24.40
CA PRO A 9 37.05 3.59 -24.41
C PRO A 9 36.71 4.39 -25.67
N ILE A 10 36.56 5.71 -25.52
CA ILE A 10 36.48 6.61 -26.66
C ILE A 10 37.85 6.58 -27.33
N GLU A 11 37.87 6.34 -28.65
CA GLU A 11 39.10 6.34 -29.42
C GLU A 11 39.74 7.74 -29.37
N VAL A 12 40.98 7.81 -28.87
CA VAL A 12 41.70 9.08 -28.72
C VAL A 12 42.17 9.54 -30.10
N ARG A 13 41.48 10.52 -30.67
CA ARG A 13 41.95 11.24 -31.85
C ARG A 13 42.67 12.50 -31.42
N VAL A 14 43.90 12.68 -31.92
CA VAL A 14 44.67 13.90 -31.70
C VAL A 14 43.90 15.06 -32.32
N SER A 15 43.42 15.97 -31.48
CA SER A 15 42.72 17.17 -31.95
C SER A 15 43.75 18.17 -32.47
N ARG A 16 43.44 18.83 -33.59
CA ARG A 16 44.26 19.91 -34.16
C ARG A 16 43.51 21.24 -34.05
N PRO A 17 44.21 22.37 -33.97
CA PRO A 17 43.59 23.69 -34.08
C PRO A 17 42.73 23.77 -35.35
N ALA A 18 41.58 24.45 -35.26
CA ALA A 18 40.77 24.74 -36.44
C ALA A 18 41.53 25.62 -37.44
N ASP A 19 42.33 26.57 -36.93
CA ASP A 19 43.28 27.35 -37.69
C ASP A 19 44.69 27.13 -37.10
N PRO A 20 45.62 26.52 -37.84
CA PRO A 20 46.98 26.27 -37.36
C PRO A 20 47.83 27.55 -37.23
N SER A 21 47.40 28.68 -37.79
CA SER A 21 48.12 29.96 -37.74
C SER A 21 47.80 30.80 -36.51
N LEU A 22 46.71 30.49 -35.81
CA LEU A 22 46.27 31.20 -34.61
C LEU A 22 46.64 30.43 -33.34
N PRO A 23 46.98 31.14 -32.24
CA PRO A 23 47.20 30.50 -30.95
C PRO A 23 45.97 29.69 -30.53
N SER A 24 46.21 28.44 -30.15
CA SER A 24 45.15 27.54 -29.72
C SER A 24 45.45 26.96 -28.35
N PHE A 25 44.42 26.68 -27.56
CA PHE A 25 44.59 26.03 -26.27
C PHE A 25 45.34 24.70 -26.40
N VAL A 26 45.05 23.90 -27.43
CA VAL A 26 45.73 22.61 -27.70
C VAL A 26 47.20 22.76 -28.12
N THR A 27 47.65 23.97 -28.45
CA THR A 27 49.06 24.26 -28.80
C THR A 27 49.88 24.75 -27.60
N LEU A 28 49.25 25.04 -26.46
CA LEU A 28 49.97 25.39 -25.24
C LEU A 28 50.79 24.20 -24.74
N PRO A 29 51.94 24.42 -24.06
CA PRO A 29 52.67 23.36 -23.38
C PRO A 29 51.77 22.57 -22.42
N ASN A 30 52.03 21.26 -22.28
CA ASN A 30 51.21 20.38 -21.45
C ASN A 30 51.17 20.85 -19.98
N GLU A 31 52.28 21.41 -19.49
CA GLU A 31 52.42 21.96 -18.14
C GLU A 31 51.43 23.12 -17.93
N THR A 32 51.35 24.04 -18.89
CA THR A 32 50.42 25.17 -18.86
C THR A 32 48.98 24.69 -18.91
N ARG A 33 48.66 23.71 -19.78
CA ARG A 33 47.30 23.14 -19.85
C ARG A 33 46.92 22.46 -18.54
N ASN A 34 47.81 21.66 -17.95
CA ASN A 34 47.58 20.98 -16.68
C ASN A 34 47.39 21.97 -15.52
N ALA A 35 48.14 23.06 -15.48
CA ALA A 35 47.95 24.12 -14.49
C ALA A 35 46.55 24.77 -14.63
N ILE A 36 46.11 25.01 -15.86
CA ILE A 36 44.77 25.54 -16.14
C ILE A 36 43.69 24.51 -15.75
N TYR A 37 43.86 23.22 -16.07
CA TYR A 37 42.92 22.19 -15.66
C TYR A 37 42.82 22.07 -14.14
N SER A 38 43.96 22.14 -13.43
CA SER A 38 43.99 22.08 -11.97
C SER A 38 43.23 23.26 -11.38
N LEU A 39 43.46 24.46 -11.90
CA LEU A 39 42.74 25.67 -11.48
C LEU A 39 41.22 25.57 -11.71
N LEU A 40 40.79 24.94 -12.81
CA LEU A 40 39.38 24.87 -13.20
C LEU A 40 38.61 23.69 -12.61
N PHE A 41 39.29 22.58 -12.37
CA PHE A 41 38.66 21.29 -12.08
C PHE A 41 39.12 20.63 -10.80
N GLU A 42 40.11 21.17 -10.07
CA GLU A 42 40.49 20.65 -8.76
C GLU A 42 39.78 21.40 -7.64
N PHE A 43 39.03 20.67 -6.82
CA PHE A 43 38.20 21.20 -5.75
C PHE A 43 38.70 20.67 -4.41
N SER A 44 38.79 21.56 -3.42
CA SER A 44 39.16 21.20 -2.04
C SER A 44 38.04 20.43 -1.32
N THR A 45 36.79 20.64 -1.72
CA THR A 45 35.62 19.96 -1.19
C THR A 45 35.03 18.97 -2.20
N PRO A 46 34.40 17.87 -1.74
CA PRO A 46 33.73 16.93 -2.64
C PRO A 46 32.70 17.62 -3.55
N VAL A 47 32.78 17.35 -4.85
CA VAL A 47 31.84 17.88 -5.85
C VAL A 47 30.47 17.24 -5.66
N ARG A 48 29.46 18.04 -5.31
CA ARG A 48 28.08 17.55 -5.12
C ARG A 48 27.39 17.31 -6.45
N VAL A 49 26.91 16.09 -6.66
CA VAL A 49 26.08 15.72 -7.81
C VAL A 49 24.64 15.60 -7.34
N LEU A 50 23.83 16.59 -7.71
CA LEU A 50 22.42 16.68 -7.35
C LEU A 50 21.54 16.05 -8.43
N PHE A 51 20.71 15.09 -8.05
CA PHE A 51 19.74 14.49 -8.97
C PHE A 51 18.43 15.24 -8.93
N ALA A 52 18.05 15.84 -10.06
CA ALA A 52 16.74 16.46 -10.18
C ALA A 52 15.62 15.45 -9.89
N CYS A 53 14.73 15.80 -8.95
CA CYS A 53 13.50 15.03 -8.83
C CYS A 53 12.75 15.23 -10.14
N ARG A 54 12.40 14.12 -10.82
CA ARG A 54 11.23 14.18 -11.69
C ARG A 54 10.11 14.68 -10.81
N THR A 55 9.49 15.79 -11.21
CA THR A 55 8.36 16.44 -10.54
C THR A 55 7.53 15.40 -9.81
N ASP A 56 7.44 15.53 -8.49
CA ASP A 56 6.67 14.58 -7.71
C ASP A 56 5.20 14.59 -8.15
N TRP A 57 4.48 13.53 -7.78
CA TRP A 57 3.07 13.37 -8.11
C TRP A 57 2.20 14.52 -7.58
N SER A 58 2.69 15.28 -6.60
CA SER A 58 2.01 16.45 -6.03
C SER A 58 2.14 17.71 -6.89
N GLY A 59 2.97 17.72 -7.95
CA GLY A 59 3.26 18.94 -8.70
C GLY A 59 3.97 19.99 -7.85
N TYR A 60 4.48 19.61 -6.67
CA TYR A 60 5.16 20.51 -5.78
C TYR A 60 6.56 20.74 -6.34
N LYS A 61 6.81 21.95 -6.82
CA LYS A 61 8.17 22.38 -7.15
C LYS A 61 8.89 22.57 -5.83
N TRP A 62 9.66 21.58 -5.43
CA TRP A 62 10.65 21.77 -4.37
C TRP A 62 11.47 23.03 -4.66
N PRO A 63 11.79 23.86 -3.63
CA PRO A 63 12.65 25.01 -3.81
C PRO A 63 13.85 24.58 -4.64
N ALA A 64 14.10 25.34 -5.71
CA ALA A 64 14.91 24.89 -6.80
C ALA A 64 16.25 24.36 -6.26
N ILE A 65 16.66 23.19 -6.73
CA ILE A 65 17.92 22.49 -6.43
C ILE A 65 19.15 23.44 -6.45
N GLU A 66 18.99 24.58 -7.12
CA GLU A 66 19.93 25.69 -7.15
C GLU A 66 20.31 26.26 -5.78
N GLU A 67 19.48 26.12 -4.74
CA GLU A 67 19.78 26.65 -3.41
C GLU A 67 20.58 25.67 -2.51
N MET A 68 20.58 24.37 -2.81
CA MET A 68 21.24 23.33 -1.99
C MET A 68 22.68 23.03 -2.42
N GLY A 69 23.17 23.63 -3.50
CA GLY A 69 24.55 23.46 -3.95
C GLY A 69 25.46 24.53 -3.34
N ASP A 70 26.73 24.17 -3.07
CA ASP A 70 27.76 25.19 -2.91
C ASP A 70 27.79 26.05 -4.19
N LYS A 71 27.39 27.32 -4.03
CA LYS A 71 27.27 28.28 -5.14
C LYS A 71 28.61 28.45 -5.85
N GLU A 72 29.72 28.33 -5.12
CA GLU A 72 31.06 28.46 -5.67
C GLU A 72 31.42 27.27 -6.56
N THR A 73 31.31 26.04 -6.06
CA THR A 73 31.52 24.83 -6.86
C THR A 73 30.61 24.78 -8.09
N LYS A 74 29.31 25.14 -7.96
CA LYS A 74 28.38 25.19 -9.10
C LYS A 74 28.86 26.22 -10.13
N ARG A 75 29.22 27.44 -9.70
CA ARG A 75 29.71 28.50 -10.59
C ARG A 75 30.98 28.08 -11.32
N ASN A 76 31.93 27.49 -10.59
CA ASN A 76 33.22 27.05 -11.13
C ASN A 76 33.03 25.95 -12.18
N ILE A 77 32.26 24.90 -11.87
CA ILE A 77 31.96 23.83 -12.84
C ILE A 77 31.23 24.39 -14.06
N HIS A 78 30.17 25.19 -13.86
CA HIS A 78 29.42 25.77 -14.98
C HIS A 78 30.31 26.63 -15.89
N SER A 79 31.24 27.40 -15.33
CA SER A 79 32.18 28.21 -16.11
C SER A 79 33.23 27.38 -16.86
N ALA A 80 33.59 26.21 -16.33
CA ALA A 80 34.61 25.34 -16.91
C ALA A 80 34.04 24.29 -17.89
N MET A 81 32.73 24.00 -17.85
CA MET A 81 32.07 23.04 -18.75
C MET A 81 32.28 23.32 -20.25
N PRO A 82 32.25 24.57 -20.75
CA PRO A 82 32.54 24.85 -22.15
C PRO A 82 33.90 24.31 -22.61
N LEU A 83 34.92 24.31 -21.73
CA LEU A 83 36.24 23.79 -22.05
C LEU A 83 36.20 22.28 -22.32
N LEU A 84 35.48 21.51 -21.49
CA LEU A 84 35.31 20.07 -21.68
C LEU A 84 34.57 19.70 -22.97
N LEU A 85 33.74 20.62 -23.48
CA LEU A 85 32.93 20.42 -24.68
C LEU A 85 33.63 20.87 -25.98
N THR A 86 34.84 21.43 -25.89
CA THR A 86 35.56 21.97 -27.06
C THR A 86 36.06 20.88 -28.03
N CYS A 87 36.88 19.95 -27.56
CA CYS A 87 37.41 18.86 -28.37
C CYS A 87 37.76 17.62 -27.53
N THR A 88 37.88 16.47 -28.20
CA THR A 88 38.16 15.18 -27.54
C THR A 88 39.50 15.16 -26.81
N SER A 89 40.53 15.85 -27.31
CA SER A 89 41.85 15.92 -26.63
C SER A 89 41.74 16.65 -25.30
N ILE A 90 41.15 17.85 -25.30
CA ILE A 90 40.94 18.65 -24.09
C ILE A 90 40.05 17.89 -23.12
N TYR A 91 38.96 17.28 -23.60
CA TYR A 91 38.09 16.45 -22.77
C TYR A 91 38.87 15.34 -22.06
N ASN A 92 39.71 14.58 -22.76
CA ASN A 92 40.45 13.47 -22.16
C ASN A 92 41.50 13.94 -21.14
N GLU A 93 42.22 15.03 -21.44
CA GLU A 93 43.22 15.60 -20.52
C GLU A 93 42.54 16.18 -19.26
N ALA A 94 41.54 17.05 -19.45
CA ALA A 94 40.84 17.70 -18.36
C ALA A 94 40.00 16.73 -17.52
N ALA A 95 39.35 15.72 -18.14
CA ALA A 95 38.61 14.69 -17.43
C ALA A 95 39.49 13.91 -16.45
N THR A 96 40.78 13.71 -16.78
CA THR A 96 41.72 13.06 -15.88
C THR A 96 41.87 13.87 -14.59
N THR A 97 42.06 15.18 -14.70
CA THR A 97 42.13 16.09 -13.54
C THR A 97 40.81 16.09 -12.76
N LEU A 98 39.69 16.26 -13.45
CA LEU A 98 38.36 16.32 -12.83
C LEU A 98 38.00 15.04 -12.07
N TYR A 99 38.19 13.85 -12.65
CA TYR A 99 37.73 12.61 -12.03
C TYR A 99 38.75 11.97 -11.09
N THR A 100 40.05 12.21 -11.29
CA THR A 100 41.11 11.59 -10.48
C THR A 100 41.40 12.37 -9.21
N ASN A 101 41.42 13.71 -9.27
CA ASN A 101 41.86 14.54 -8.15
C ASN A 101 40.72 14.94 -7.20
N ASN A 102 39.47 14.63 -7.57
CA ASN A 102 38.30 15.04 -6.80
C ASN A 102 37.56 13.86 -6.18
N ALA A 103 36.86 14.16 -5.10
CA ALA A 103 35.80 13.32 -4.57
C ALA A 103 34.44 13.82 -5.07
N PHE A 104 33.47 12.92 -5.20
CA PHE A 104 32.11 13.26 -5.62
C PHE A 104 31.12 12.82 -4.56
N THR A 105 30.20 13.70 -4.17
CA THR A 105 29.11 13.37 -3.25
C THR A 105 27.80 13.32 -4.01
N ILE A 106 27.24 12.13 -4.16
CA ILE A 106 25.94 11.90 -4.77
C ILE A 106 24.87 12.09 -3.71
N THR A 107 24.04 13.11 -3.87
CA THR A 107 22.90 13.36 -2.99
C THR A 107 21.64 13.64 -3.80
N GLY A 108 20.50 13.50 -3.17
CA GLY A 108 19.18 13.65 -3.79
C GLY A 108 18.33 14.65 -3.03
N PRO A 109 17.25 15.14 -3.65
CA PRO A 109 16.23 15.85 -2.92
C PRO A 109 15.60 14.91 -1.88
N PRO A 110 15.10 15.46 -0.76
CA PRO A 110 14.41 14.67 0.23
C PRO A 110 13.19 14.01 -0.42
N ARG A 111 13.15 12.66 -0.40
CA ARG A 111 12.06 11.90 -1.01
C ARG A 111 11.27 11.16 0.03
N TYR A 112 9.95 11.30 -0.07
CA TYR A 112 8.99 10.46 0.63
C TYR A 112 8.85 9.09 -0.04
N SER A 113 9.95 8.34 -0.11
CA SER A 113 9.98 7.02 -0.73
C SER A 113 10.50 5.97 0.25
N ILE A 114 9.82 4.83 0.27
CA ILE A 114 10.29 3.61 0.94
C ILE A 114 11.61 3.16 0.29
N GLU A 115 11.72 3.31 -1.03
CA GLU A 115 12.93 2.99 -1.79
C GLU A 115 13.81 4.23 -1.96
N VAL A 116 15.02 4.15 -1.42
CA VAL A 116 16.09 5.13 -1.49
C VAL A 116 16.88 4.90 -2.78
N GLU A 117 16.87 5.91 -3.67
CA GLU A 117 17.46 5.79 -5.01
C GLU A 117 18.89 6.30 -5.11
N GLN A 118 19.53 6.80 -4.04
CA GLN A 118 20.82 7.48 -4.11
C GLN A 118 21.93 6.59 -4.69
N ALA A 119 21.98 5.31 -4.32
CA ALA A 119 22.88 4.34 -4.94
C ALA A 119 22.53 4.10 -6.42
N ALA A 120 21.25 3.90 -6.74
CA ALA A 120 20.77 3.76 -8.11
C ALA A 120 21.13 4.99 -8.99
N ASN A 121 21.00 6.18 -8.43
CA ASN A 121 21.36 7.45 -9.06
C ASN A 121 22.86 7.54 -9.28
N SER A 122 23.68 7.18 -8.29
CA SER A 122 25.13 7.05 -8.43
C SER A 122 25.50 6.16 -9.63
N GLY A 123 24.88 5.00 -9.75
CA GLY A 123 25.05 4.11 -10.90
C GLY A 123 24.63 4.73 -12.24
N ARG A 124 23.55 5.53 -12.28
CA ARG A 124 23.10 6.24 -13.48
C ARG A 124 24.08 7.35 -13.89
N TRP A 125 24.62 8.11 -12.93
CA TRP A 125 25.63 9.14 -13.20
C TRP A 125 26.96 8.53 -13.66
N MET A 126 27.46 7.51 -12.97
CA MET A 126 28.68 6.80 -13.39
C MET A 126 28.54 6.20 -14.79
N ARG A 127 27.34 5.74 -15.17
CA ARG A 127 27.06 5.33 -16.55
C ARG A 127 27.22 6.48 -17.55
N GLY A 128 26.77 7.68 -17.18
CA GLY A 128 26.88 8.89 -18.00
C GLY A 128 28.32 9.37 -18.20
N ILE A 129 29.20 9.14 -17.22
CA ILE A 129 30.65 9.39 -17.34
C ILE A 129 31.27 8.49 -18.43
N GLY A 130 30.70 7.31 -18.67
CA GLY A 130 31.14 6.42 -19.73
C GLY A 130 32.54 5.86 -19.45
N SER A 131 33.44 5.96 -20.42
CA SER A 131 34.77 5.33 -20.36
C SER A 131 35.67 5.92 -19.26
N GLN A 132 35.37 7.15 -18.80
CA GLN A 132 36.16 7.81 -17.75
C GLN A 132 35.80 7.32 -16.34
N VAL A 133 34.84 6.40 -16.18
CA VAL A 133 34.45 5.89 -14.87
C VAL A 133 35.63 5.28 -14.10
N GLY A 134 36.61 4.69 -14.81
CA GLY A 134 37.84 4.13 -14.22
C GLY A 134 38.78 5.15 -13.58
N MET A 135 38.59 6.45 -13.88
CA MET A 135 39.39 7.53 -13.30
C MET A 135 38.91 7.92 -11.91
N LEU A 136 37.65 7.61 -11.55
CA LEU A 136 37.09 7.94 -10.25
C LEU A 136 37.93 7.32 -9.13
N ARG A 137 38.16 8.12 -8.08
CA ARG A 137 38.89 7.70 -6.87
C ARG A 137 38.01 7.63 -5.64
N LYS A 138 37.11 8.60 -5.42
CA LYS A 138 36.25 8.65 -4.24
C LYS A 138 34.84 9.08 -4.62
N VAL A 139 33.84 8.28 -4.20
CA VAL A 139 32.42 8.58 -4.37
C VAL A 139 31.69 8.36 -3.06
N TYR A 140 31.10 9.43 -2.52
CA TYR A 140 30.25 9.40 -1.35
C TYR A 140 28.79 9.31 -1.79
N ILE A 141 28.04 8.35 -1.27
CA ILE A 141 26.59 8.23 -1.47
C ILE A 141 25.92 8.75 -0.22
N ASP A 142 25.43 9.98 -0.28
CA ASP A 142 24.91 10.70 0.89
C ASP A 142 23.44 10.39 1.14
N LEU A 143 23.17 9.88 2.34
CA LEU A 143 21.88 9.42 2.82
C LEU A 143 21.25 10.40 3.83
N SER A 144 21.87 11.56 4.08
CA SER A 144 21.41 12.59 5.02
C SER A 144 19.99 13.11 4.74
N VAL A 145 19.59 13.16 3.48
CA VAL A 145 18.28 13.69 3.01
C VAL A 145 17.13 12.68 3.08
N ILE A 146 17.34 11.50 3.65
CA ILE A 146 16.35 10.42 3.66
C ILE A 146 15.50 10.50 4.93
N TYR A 147 14.18 10.57 4.75
CA TYR A 147 13.24 10.54 5.87
C TYR A 147 13.24 9.18 6.59
N PRO A 148 13.01 9.16 7.91
CA PRO A 148 12.88 7.92 8.66
C PRO A 148 11.76 7.02 8.13
N ALA A 149 11.91 5.70 8.31
CA ALA A 149 11.10 4.70 7.63
C ALA A 149 9.64 4.66 8.15
N GLN A 150 9.42 5.05 9.41
CA GLN A 150 8.12 4.97 10.06
C GLN A 150 7.02 5.78 9.40
N ARG A 151 7.35 6.93 8.76
CA ARG A 151 6.38 7.73 7.99
C ARG A 151 5.69 6.91 6.88
N PHE A 152 6.27 5.76 6.49
CA PHE A 152 5.74 4.89 5.46
C PHE A 152 4.99 3.66 5.97
N SER A 153 4.97 3.39 7.28
CA SER A 153 4.30 2.22 7.86
C SER A 153 2.81 2.16 7.53
N HIS A 154 2.15 3.33 7.40
CA HIS A 154 0.75 3.41 6.98
C HIS A 154 0.52 3.06 5.51
N TYR A 155 1.57 3.11 4.68
CA TYR A 155 1.51 2.87 3.23
C TYR A 155 1.97 1.48 2.83
N THR A 156 2.67 0.75 3.71
CA THR A 156 3.02 -0.65 3.45
C THR A 156 1.74 -1.50 3.50
N CYS A 157 1.23 -1.87 2.32
CA CYS A 157 0.18 -2.85 2.18
C CYS A 157 0.59 -4.14 2.92
N GLU A 158 -0.32 -4.76 3.68
CA GLU A 158 -0.10 -5.96 4.50
C GLU A 158 0.49 -7.16 3.69
N ASP A 159 0.53 -7.08 2.36
CA ASP A 159 1.13 -8.08 1.47
C ASP A 159 2.61 -7.85 1.12
N ASN A 160 3.18 -6.69 1.43
CA ASN A 160 4.63 -6.42 1.29
C ASN A 160 5.33 -6.39 2.67
N GLN A 161 4.80 -7.13 3.63
CA GLN A 161 5.12 -7.17 5.06
C GLN A 161 6.60 -7.40 5.47
N ALA A 162 7.57 -7.44 4.55
CA ALA A 162 8.95 -7.82 4.91
C ALA A 162 10.04 -6.81 4.51
N TRP A 163 9.73 -5.77 3.73
CA TRP A 163 10.77 -4.86 3.27
C TRP A 163 10.45 -3.43 3.65
N GLU A 164 10.94 -3.11 4.85
CA GLU A 164 11.19 -1.77 5.35
C GLU A 164 11.95 -0.94 4.32
N ALA A 165 12.01 0.36 4.57
CA ALA A 165 12.69 1.28 3.69
C ALA A 165 14.11 0.78 3.33
N SER A 166 14.45 0.82 2.05
CA SER A 166 15.59 0.10 1.48
C SER A 166 16.32 0.95 0.45
N VAL A 167 17.58 0.61 0.15
CA VAL A 167 18.46 1.27 -0.80
C VAL A 167 18.55 0.44 -2.08
N ALA A 168 18.20 1.06 -3.21
CA ALA A 168 18.24 0.44 -4.53
C ALA A 168 19.67 0.35 -5.07
N MET A 169 20.27 -0.84 -5.03
CA MET A 169 21.69 -1.05 -5.37
C MET A 169 21.94 -1.43 -6.84
N LEU A 170 20.96 -2.02 -7.52
CA LEU A 170 21.18 -2.70 -8.81
C LEU A 170 21.84 -1.82 -9.89
N PRO A 171 21.42 -0.57 -10.13
CA PRO A 171 22.06 0.25 -11.18
C PRO A 171 23.53 0.56 -10.92
N LEU A 172 23.94 0.70 -9.65
CA LEU A 172 25.33 0.87 -9.25
C LEU A 172 26.10 -0.44 -9.44
N LEU A 173 25.55 -1.56 -8.96
CA LEU A 173 26.15 -2.88 -9.14
C LEU A 173 26.38 -3.23 -10.62
N HIS A 174 25.50 -2.83 -11.52
CA HIS A 174 25.74 -3.00 -12.96
C HIS A 174 27.02 -2.31 -13.45
N ILE A 175 27.36 -1.13 -12.91
CA ILE A 175 28.60 -0.43 -13.26
C ILE A 175 29.80 -1.14 -12.65
N LEU A 176 29.72 -1.54 -11.38
CA LEU A 176 30.82 -2.23 -10.69
C LEU A 176 31.10 -3.60 -11.31
N TRP A 177 30.06 -4.37 -11.64
CA TRP A 177 30.19 -5.64 -12.34
C TRP A 177 30.66 -5.49 -13.79
N ALA A 178 30.42 -4.34 -14.44
CA ALA A 178 30.96 -4.09 -15.77
C ALA A 178 32.44 -3.65 -15.74
N ASN A 179 32.91 -3.12 -14.60
CA ASN A 179 34.25 -2.56 -14.43
C ASN A 179 34.91 -3.13 -13.15
N PRO A 180 35.30 -4.43 -13.14
CA PRO A 180 35.88 -5.06 -11.95
C PRO A 180 37.20 -4.42 -11.49
N GLU A 181 37.94 -3.79 -12.40
CA GLU A 181 39.20 -3.08 -12.13
C GLU A 181 39.01 -1.65 -11.60
N LEU A 182 37.76 -1.22 -11.38
CA LEU A 182 37.48 0.12 -10.87
C LEU A 182 38.03 0.26 -9.44
N LYS A 183 39.00 1.16 -9.26
CA LYS A 183 39.66 1.46 -7.99
C LYS A 183 38.97 2.55 -7.16
N ALA A 184 37.75 2.95 -7.53
CA ALA A 184 37.01 3.97 -6.81
C ALA A 184 36.58 3.44 -5.43
N ASP A 185 36.86 4.20 -4.38
CA ASP A 185 36.30 3.96 -3.05
C ASP A 185 34.90 4.56 -2.99
N ILE A 186 33.90 3.68 -2.91
CA ILE A 186 32.48 4.05 -2.91
C ILE A 186 31.93 3.73 -1.53
N ILE A 187 31.52 4.76 -0.80
CA ILE A 187 31.05 4.62 0.57
C ILE A 187 29.73 5.36 0.78
N PHE A 188 28.88 4.82 1.62
CA PHE A 188 27.69 5.52 2.10
C PHE A 188 28.08 6.46 3.23
N VAL A 189 27.46 7.64 3.29
CA VAL A 189 27.70 8.63 4.34
C VAL A 189 26.38 9.27 4.76
N GLN A 190 26.37 9.82 5.97
CA GLN A 190 25.37 10.80 6.41
C GLN A 190 26.11 12.09 6.71
N SER A 191 26.11 13.01 5.74
CA SER A 191 26.67 14.34 5.99
C SER A 191 25.78 15.07 7.02
N HIS A 192 26.32 15.33 8.21
CA HIS A 192 25.57 15.96 9.30
C HIS A 192 25.31 17.47 9.06
N SER A 193 25.97 18.04 8.05
CA SER A 193 26.04 19.49 7.85
C SER A 193 24.76 20.14 7.36
N GLU A 194 23.78 19.37 6.88
CA GLU A 194 22.54 19.90 6.31
C GLU A 194 21.36 18.96 6.57
N ARG A 195 21.11 18.59 7.83
CA ARG A 195 19.76 18.11 8.17
C ARG A 195 18.81 19.26 7.90
N MET A 196 18.23 19.29 6.70
CA MET A 196 17.05 20.11 6.43
C MET A 196 16.02 19.65 7.44
N GLU A 197 15.84 20.45 8.51
CA GLU A 197 14.74 20.26 9.43
C GLU A 197 13.47 20.16 8.57
N PRO A 198 12.78 19.02 8.60
CA PRO A 198 11.56 18.89 7.85
C PRO A 198 10.66 20.04 8.28
N PRO A 199 10.04 20.81 7.37
CA PRO A 199 9.09 21.86 7.75
C PRO A 199 7.85 21.33 8.50
N PHE A 200 7.76 20.00 8.69
CA PHE A 200 6.71 19.32 9.42
C PHE A 200 7.30 18.74 10.71
N TYR A 201 7.05 19.45 11.83
CA TYR A 201 7.20 18.96 13.19
C TYR A 201 6.54 17.59 13.29
N ILE A 202 7.32 16.57 13.64
CA ILE A 202 6.80 15.27 14.06
C ILE A 202 7.11 15.14 15.53
N GLU A 203 6.06 14.81 16.29
CA GLU A 203 6.11 14.51 17.72
C GLU A 203 7.17 13.42 17.98
N GLU A 204 8.05 13.67 18.95
CA GLU A 204 9.36 13.03 19.16
C GLU A 204 9.33 11.56 19.65
N ASP A 205 8.18 10.89 19.69
CA ASP A 205 7.99 9.72 20.58
C ASP A 205 8.10 8.33 19.93
N SER A 206 8.88 8.15 18.86
CA SER A 206 8.98 6.82 18.21
C SER A 206 10.39 6.23 18.15
N GLU A 207 10.78 5.55 19.24
CA GLU A 207 12.03 4.81 19.45
C GLU A 207 12.36 3.69 18.43
N HIS A 208 11.58 3.48 17.36
CA HIS A 208 11.66 2.30 16.49
C HIS A 208 12.17 2.59 15.07
N ASP A 209 12.90 3.68 14.86
CA ASP A 209 13.46 3.97 13.54
C ASP A 209 14.71 3.11 13.32
N ALA A 210 14.64 2.19 12.35
CA ALA A 210 15.81 1.47 11.88
C ALA A 210 16.83 2.51 11.38
N GLU A 211 17.85 2.74 12.20
CA GLU A 211 18.91 3.69 11.94
C GLU A 211 19.60 3.34 10.62
N ILE A 212 19.97 4.35 9.84
CA ILE A 212 20.71 4.13 8.60
C ILE A 212 22.15 3.83 8.99
N ASP A 213 22.55 2.57 8.87
CA ASP A 213 23.94 2.15 9.09
C ASP A 213 24.72 2.24 7.77
N CYS A 214 25.40 3.38 7.58
CA CYS A 214 26.23 3.62 6.41
C CYS A 214 27.42 2.65 6.30
N GLU A 215 27.96 2.16 7.41
CA GLU A 215 29.08 1.22 7.40
C GLU A 215 28.61 -0.15 6.90
N ALA A 216 27.52 -0.66 7.46
CA ALA A 216 26.92 -1.92 7.02
C ALA A 216 26.47 -1.87 5.56
N LEU A 217 25.85 -0.76 5.10
CA LEU A 217 25.52 -0.56 3.69
C LEU A 217 26.75 -0.59 2.77
N THR A 218 27.83 0.06 3.19
CA THR A 218 29.11 0.07 2.46
C THR A 218 29.70 -1.34 2.39
N LYS A 219 29.67 -2.08 3.49
CA LYS A 219 30.13 -3.46 3.57
C LYS A 219 29.31 -4.38 2.65
N THR A 220 27.99 -4.28 2.70
CA THR A 220 27.07 -5.03 1.84
C THR A 220 27.27 -4.71 0.36
N LEU A 221 27.48 -3.44 -0.01
CA LEU A 221 27.84 -3.06 -1.39
C LEU A 221 29.14 -3.72 -1.85
N LYS A 222 30.20 -3.72 -1.02
CA LYS A 222 31.49 -4.36 -1.34
C LYS A 222 31.35 -5.87 -1.53
N LEU A 223 30.56 -6.55 -0.69
CA LEU A 223 30.29 -7.99 -0.84
C LEU A 223 29.47 -8.31 -2.10
N LEU A 224 28.49 -7.47 -2.45
CA LEU A 224 27.73 -7.58 -3.70
C LEU A 224 28.59 -7.31 -4.93
N GLN A 225 29.53 -6.36 -4.86
CA GLN A 225 30.51 -6.08 -5.91
C GLN A 225 31.43 -7.28 -6.15
N GLN A 226 31.90 -7.94 -5.08
CA GLN A 226 32.70 -9.17 -5.13
C GLN A 226 31.90 -10.39 -5.62
N ASP A 227 30.58 -10.23 -5.83
CA ASP A 227 29.68 -11.27 -6.32
C ASP A 227 29.66 -12.53 -5.44
N VAL A 228 29.72 -12.36 -4.11
CA VAL A 228 29.73 -13.48 -3.13
C VAL A 228 28.51 -14.39 -3.31
N LEU A 229 27.35 -13.81 -3.66
CA LEU A 229 26.10 -14.53 -3.94
C LEU A 229 25.99 -15.08 -5.38
N ARG A 230 27.01 -14.91 -6.22
CA ARG A 230 27.05 -15.34 -7.64
C ARG A 230 25.86 -14.82 -8.46
N LEU A 231 25.48 -13.57 -8.23
CA LEU A 231 24.38 -12.85 -8.88
C LEU A 231 24.76 -12.34 -10.27
N ARG A 232 26.04 -12.00 -10.49
CA ARG A 232 26.50 -11.37 -11.73
C ARG A 232 26.13 -12.15 -12.97
N ARG A 233 26.13 -13.49 -12.93
CA ARG A 233 25.69 -14.35 -14.05
C ARG A 233 24.20 -14.24 -14.40
N TYR A 234 23.38 -13.75 -13.47
CA TYR A 234 21.93 -13.58 -13.61
C TYR A 234 21.49 -12.13 -13.81
N TRP A 235 22.42 -11.19 -14.00
CA TRP A 235 22.14 -9.74 -14.03
C TRP A 235 20.96 -9.34 -14.94
N ARG A 236 20.74 -10.02 -16.06
CA ARG A 236 19.63 -9.76 -17.00
C ARG A 236 18.24 -10.12 -16.47
N PHE A 237 18.19 -11.07 -15.53
CA PHE A 237 16.95 -11.55 -14.93
C PHE A 237 16.62 -10.84 -13.62
N ILE A 238 17.62 -10.18 -13.02
CA ILE A 238 17.45 -9.39 -11.80
C ILE A 238 16.78 -8.07 -12.18
N ARG A 239 15.61 -7.81 -11.60
CA ARG A 239 14.86 -6.57 -11.75
C ARG A 239 15.28 -5.52 -10.74
N ALA A 240 15.53 -5.94 -9.51
CA ALA A 240 15.92 -5.08 -8.40
C ALA A 240 16.82 -5.83 -7.42
N ILE A 241 17.69 -5.07 -6.76
CA ILE A 241 18.44 -5.48 -5.57
C ILE A 241 18.27 -4.34 -4.58
N ASN A 242 17.51 -4.60 -3.52
CA ASN A 242 17.16 -3.63 -2.50
C ASN A 242 17.79 -4.08 -1.18
N VAL A 243 18.56 -3.22 -0.52
CA VAL A 243 19.23 -3.53 0.75
C VAL A 243 18.54 -2.73 1.85
N SER A 244 18.24 -3.32 3.00
CA SER A 244 17.67 -2.59 4.13
C SER A 244 18.60 -1.42 4.55
N ARG A 245 18.04 -0.37 5.14
CA ARG A 245 18.81 0.84 5.51
C ARG A 245 19.92 0.61 6.54
N ASP A 246 19.77 -0.40 7.38
CA ASP A 246 20.78 -0.88 8.32
C ASP A 246 21.83 -1.79 7.66
N GLY A 247 21.73 -2.05 6.35
CA GLY A 247 22.65 -2.91 5.61
C GLY A 247 22.58 -4.41 5.96
N SER A 248 21.74 -4.82 6.91
CA SER A 248 21.74 -6.17 7.51
C SER A 248 21.13 -7.23 6.60
N ARG A 249 20.22 -6.85 5.70
CA ARG A 249 19.53 -7.76 4.78
C ARG A 249 19.26 -7.12 3.44
N GLY A 250 18.92 -7.93 2.45
CA GLY A 250 18.52 -7.45 1.15
C GLY A 250 17.64 -8.43 0.37
N LEU A 251 16.94 -7.89 -0.61
CA LEU A 251 16.01 -8.61 -1.46
C LEU A 251 16.49 -8.54 -2.89
N ILE A 252 16.49 -9.70 -3.56
CA ILE A 252 16.73 -9.78 -4.99
C ILE A 252 15.42 -10.18 -5.67
N GLU A 253 14.99 -9.37 -6.63
CA GLU A 253 13.77 -9.62 -7.40
C GLU A 253 14.10 -10.22 -8.77
N TYR A 254 13.65 -11.44 -9.03
CA TYR A 254 13.72 -12.14 -10.31
C TYR A 254 12.33 -12.26 -10.93
N GLY A 255 11.91 -11.26 -11.70
CA GLY A 255 10.57 -11.25 -12.28
C GLY A 255 9.47 -11.16 -11.21
N ARG A 256 8.87 -12.31 -10.84
CA ARG A 256 7.91 -12.45 -9.73
C ARG A 256 8.49 -13.15 -8.50
N ARG A 257 9.68 -13.74 -8.60
CA ARG A 257 10.36 -14.42 -7.49
C ARG A 257 11.18 -13.42 -6.71
N ARG A 258 11.27 -13.63 -5.41
CA ARG A 258 11.99 -12.81 -4.46
C ARG A 258 12.86 -13.72 -3.61
N ASN A 259 14.15 -13.43 -3.53
CA ASN A 259 15.07 -14.14 -2.67
C ASN A 259 15.66 -13.15 -1.67
N GLY A 260 15.46 -13.41 -0.39
CA GLY A 260 16.12 -12.68 0.68
C GLY A 260 17.57 -13.12 0.82
N PHE A 261 18.42 -12.21 1.25
CA PHE A 261 19.76 -12.49 1.72
C PHE A 261 20.03 -11.65 2.95
N SER A 262 20.93 -12.12 3.80
CA SER A 262 21.35 -11.43 5.01
C SER A 262 22.87 -11.33 5.08
N LEU A 263 23.32 -10.27 5.73
CA LEU A 263 24.70 -10.09 6.14
C LEU A 263 24.95 -11.02 7.33
N SER A 264 25.95 -11.89 7.20
CA SER A 264 26.37 -12.79 8.29
C SER A 264 26.74 -12.01 9.56
N ASN A 265 26.70 -12.65 10.73
CA ASN A 265 26.96 -11.97 12.01
C ASN A 265 28.37 -11.36 12.14
N ASN A 266 29.37 -11.88 11.40
CA ASN A 266 30.71 -11.27 11.33
C ASN A 266 30.81 -10.17 10.23
N GLY A 267 29.72 -9.99 9.48
CA GLY A 267 29.55 -9.22 8.25
C GLY A 267 30.55 -9.52 7.14
N GLY A 268 31.26 -10.66 7.20
CA GLY A 268 32.26 -11.04 6.21
C GLY A 268 31.68 -11.71 4.96
N SER A 269 30.41 -12.11 5.00
CA SER A 269 29.73 -12.77 3.88
C SER A 269 28.25 -12.42 3.81
N LEU A 270 27.67 -12.60 2.62
CA LEU A 270 26.23 -12.58 2.40
C LEU A 270 25.74 -14.01 2.23
N ILE A 271 24.62 -14.34 2.86
CA ILE A 271 24.02 -15.68 2.81
C ILE A 271 22.58 -15.50 2.32
N PHE A 272 22.14 -16.36 1.39
CA PHE A 272 20.71 -16.39 1.05
C PHE A 272 19.92 -16.83 2.28
N GLU A 273 18.87 -16.10 2.61
CA GLU A 273 17.94 -16.54 3.64
C GLU A 273 17.28 -17.83 3.15
N ASP A 274 17.19 -18.83 4.03
CA ASP A 274 16.44 -20.04 3.72
C ASP A 274 15.04 -19.62 3.33
N SER A 275 14.63 -20.00 2.11
CA SER A 275 13.29 -19.70 1.65
C SER A 275 12.32 -20.29 2.66
N THR A 276 11.63 -19.43 3.42
CA THR A 276 10.62 -19.87 4.36
C THR A 276 9.73 -20.87 3.65
N PRO A 277 9.51 -22.07 4.20
CA PRO A 277 8.78 -23.11 3.52
C PRO A 277 7.48 -22.54 2.97
N HIS A 278 7.15 -22.91 1.74
CA HIS A 278 5.99 -22.38 1.05
C HIS A 278 4.72 -22.69 1.85
N ASN A 279 4.30 -21.74 2.69
CA ASN A 279 2.98 -21.74 3.28
C ASN A 279 2.03 -21.00 2.33
N LEU A 280 0.74 -21.23 2.51
CA LEU A 280 -0.31 -20.64 1.69
C LEU A 280 -0.23 -19.09 1.62
N LEU A 281 0.17 -18.45 2.73
CA LEU A 281 0.29 -16.98 2.84
C LEU A 281 1.54 -16.42 2.14
N ASN A 282 2.55 -17.28 1.92
CA ASN A 282 3.80 -16.95 1.24
C ASN A 282 3.72 -17.20 -0.27
N LEU A 283 2.60 -17.72 -0.78
CA LEU A 283 2.38 -17.82 -2.22
C LEU A 283 2.33 -16.41 -2.84
N THR A 284 2.81 -16.30 -4.07
CA THR A 284 2.70 -15.03 -4.81
C THR A 284 1.24 -14.61 -4.89
N GLY A 285 0.95 -13.31 -4.76
CA GLY A 285 -0.42 -12.80 -4.71
C GLY A 285 -1.33 -13.30 -5.85
N GLY A 286 -0.79 -13.48 -7.07
CA GLY A 286 -1.58 -14.03 -8.19
C GLY A 286 -1.95 -15.51 -8.04
N ILE A 287 -1.10 -16.34 -7.42
CA ILE A 287 -1.43 -17.75 -7.15
C ILE A 287 -2.40 -17.81 -5.97
N LEU A 288 -2.14 -17.02 -4.92
CA LEU A 288 -3.04 -16.94 -3.77
C LEU A 288 -4.44 -16.51 -4.20
N ASP A 289 -4.56 -15.46 -5.02
CA ASP A 289 -5.84 -14.97 -5.58
C ASP A 289 -6.58 -16.03 -6.41
N VAL A 290 -5.86 -16.83 -7.21
CA VAL A 290 -6.47 -17.94 -7.96
C VAL A 290 -6.98 -19.01 -7.01
N ILE A 291 -6.17 -19.44 -6.04
CA ILE A 291 -6.56 -20.46 -5.06
C ILE A 291 -7.75 -19.96 -4.23
N THR A 292 -7.69 -18.72 -3.76
CA THR A 292 -8.76 -18.15 -2.94
C THR A 292 -10.04 -18.06 -3.74
N LYS A 293 -10.02 -17.54 -4.97
CA LYS A 293 -11.21 -17.48 -5.83
C LYS A 293 -11.78 -18.85 -6.14
N MET A 294 -10.94 -19.86 -6.34
CA MET A 294 -11.42 -21.24 -6.55
C MET A 294 -12.18 -21.78 -5.33
N ILE A 295 -11.90 -21.27 -4.13
CA ILE A 295 -12.54 -21.72 -2.89
C ILE A 295 -13.71 -20.81 -2.51
N THR A 296 -13.54 -19.49 -2.60
CA THR A 296 -14.51 -18.50 -2.12
C THR A 296 -15.60 -18.20 -3.13
N VAL A 297 -15.33 -18.31 -4.44
CA VAL A 297 -16.32 -18.00 -5.48
C VAL A 297 -17.06 -19.28 -5.87
N ALA A 298 -18.39 -19.21 -5.93
CA ALA A 298 -19.21 -20.32 -6.38
C ALA A 298 -18.80 -20.77 -7.79
N PRO A 299 -18.66 -22.09 -8.03
CA PRO A 299 -18.40 -22.63 -9.36
C PRO A 299 -19.44 -22.17 -10.38
N LYS A 300 -19.03 -22.04 -11.65
CA LYS A 300 -19.94 -21.69 -12.75
C LYS A 300 -21.16 -22.62 -12.77
N GLY A 301 -22.35 -22.03 -12.78
CA GLY A 301 -23.63 -22.76 -12.77
C GLY A 301 -24.31 -22.84 -11.40
N VAL A 302 -23.55 -22.63 -10.30
CA VAL A 302 -24.14 -22.51 -8.96
C VAL A 302 -24.71 -21.10 -8.80
N LYS A 303 -26.04 -20.99 -8.72
CA LYS A 303 -26.73 -19.69 -8.62
C LYS A 303 -26.67 -19.07 -7.23
N ILE A 304 -26.57 -19.90 -6.20
CA ILE A 304 -26.68 -19.50 -4.79
C ILE A 304 -25.68 -20.33 -3.98
N THR A 305 -24.86 -19.64 -3.18
CA THR A 305 -24.01 -20.25 -2.16
C THR A 305 -24.82 -20.43 -0.89
N GLN A 306 -24.97 -21.66 -0.40
CA GLN A 306 -25.78 -21.94 0.79
C GLN A 306 -24.88 -22.28 1.98
N LEU A 307 -25.06 -21.55 3.08
CA LEU A 307 -24.41 -21.77 4.38
C LEU A 307 -25.46 -22.31 5.36
N ASP A 308 -25.40 -23.60 5.71
CA ASP A 308 -26.24 -24.18 6.75
C ASP A 308 -25.45 -24.16 8.06
N LEU A 309 -25.74 -23.18 8.92
CA LEU A 309 -24.93 -22.93 10.13
C LEU A 309 -25.15 -23.98 11.22
N ASP A 310 -26.30 -24.64 11.24
CA ASP A 310 -26.58 -25.71 12.21
C ASP A 310 -25.86 -26.99 11.83
N LYS A 311 -25.91 -27.34 10.53
CA LYS A 311 -25.20 -28.51 10.01
C LYS A 311 -23.71 -28.25 9.81
N LYS A 312 -23.27 -26.99 9.90
CA LYS A 312 -21.91 -26.52 9.58
C LYS A 312 -21.49 -26.95 8.17
N THR A 313 -22.44 -26.93 7.23
CA THR A 313 -22.20 -27.29 5.83
C THR A 313 -22.29 -26.07 4.92
N CYS A 314 -21.58 -26.15 3.81
CA CYS A 314 -21.51 -25.11 2.80
C CYS A 314 -21.60 -25.73 1.41
N THR A 315 -22.45 -25.18 0.54
CA THR A 315 -22.50 -25.56 -0.88
C THR A 315 -22.32 -24.32 -1.76
N GLY A 316 -21.57 -24.46 -2.85
CA GLY A 316 -21.13 -23.32 -3.66
C GLY A 316 -19.77 -22.79 -3.20
N GLY A 317 -19.63 -21.47 -3.10
CA GLY A 317 -18.41 -20.84 -2.56
C GLY A 317 -18.29 -21.10 -1.07
N SER A 318 -17.07 -21.26 -0.55
CA SER A 318 -16.81 -21.54 0.86
C SER A 318 -16.10 -20.39 1.56
N PRO A 319 -16.67 -19.84 2.65
CA PRO A 319 -15.98 -18.82 3.42
C PRO A 319 -14.91 -19.43 4.34
N VAL A 320 -14.86 -20.75 4.53
CA VAL A 320 -13.96 -21.46 5.47
C VAL A 320 -12.48 -21.09 5.26
N PHE A 321 -12.09 -20.77 4.03
CA PHE A 321 -10.73 -20.31 3.77
C PHE A 321 -10.36 -19.04 4.56
N ALA A 322 -11.33 -18.14 4.74
CA ALA A 322 -11.18 -16.91 5.51
C ALA A 322 -11.08 -17.17 7.04
N SER A 323 -11.45 -18.36 7.52
CA SER A 323 -11.31 -18.68 8.95
C SER A 323 -9.90 -19.13 9.34
N VAL A 324 -9.08 -19.57 8.37
CA VAL A 324 -7.74 -20.14 8.59
C VAL A 324 -6.80 -19.17 9.33
N CYS A 325 -6.76 -17.89 8.93
CA CYS A 325 -5.96 -16.89 9.61
C CYS A 325 -6.57 -15.48 9.47
N LYS A 326 -6.15 -14.55 10.34
CA LYS A 326 -6.62 -13.16 10.34
C LYS A 326 -6.36 -12.43 9.01
N LYS A 327 -5.24 -12.72 8.35
CA LYS A 327 -4.86 -12.10 7.07
C LYS A 327 -5.83 -12.48 5.94
N LEU A 328 -6.11 -13.78 5.78
CA LEU A 328 -7.09 -14.26 4.80
C LEU A 328 -8.50 -13.78 5.13
N ARG A 329 -8.85 -13.69 6.42
CA ARG A 329 -10.13 -13.14 6.85
C ARG A 329 -10.34 -11.71 6.39
N LYS A 330 -9.31 -10.87 6.53
CA LYS A 330 -9.35 -9.46 6.11
C LYS A 330 -9.44 -9.32 4.59
N SER A 331 -8.67 -10.10 3.83
CA SER A 331 -8.57 -9.91 2.38
C SER A 331 -9.66 -10.64 1.58
N GLN A 332 -10.06 -11.84 1.98
CA GLN A 332 -10.87 -12.73 1.13
C GLN A 332 -12.35 -12.77 1.49
N LEU A 333 -12.70 -12.45 2.74
CA LEU A 333 -14.08 -12.53 3.16
C LEU A 333 -14.94 -11.47 2.43
N ALA A 334 -14.37 -10.31 2.13
CA ALA A 334 -15.05 -9.30 1.34
C ALA A 334 -15.41 -9.82 -0.06
N ASP A 335 -14.45 -10.44 -0.74
CA ASP A 335 -14.65 -11.02 -2.07
C ASP A 335 -15.71 -12.13 -2.02
N PHE A 336 -15.71 -12.96 -0.97
CA PHE A 336 -16.75 -13.97 -0.78
C PHE A 336 -18.17 -13.36 -0.80
N TRP A 337 -18.44 -12.32 -0.02
CA TRP A 337 -19.79 -11.73 0.01
C TRP A 337 -20.14 -10.94 -1.26
N CYS A 338 -19.14 -10.35 -1.92
CA CYS A 338 -19.36 -9.57 -3.13
C CYS A 338 -19.63 -10.44 -4.37
N GLU A 339 -18.92 -11.56 -4.49
CA GLU A 339 -18.95 -12.41 -5.68
C GLU A 339 -20.01 -13.51 -5.62
N ASN A 340 -20.63 -13.72 -4.45
CA ASN A 340 -21.61 -14.78 -4.25
C ASN A 340 -22.99 -14.24 -3.88
N LYS A 341 -24.03 -14.85 -4.45
CA LYS A 341 -25.38 -14.75 -3.91
C LYS A 341 -25.49 -15.70 -2.73
N VAL A 342 -25.39 -15.19 -1.51
CA VAL A 342 -25.31 -16.04 -0.31
C VAL A 342 -26.68 -16.22 0.33
N ARG A 343 -26.97 -17.47 0.69
CA ARG A 343 -28.11 -17.89 1.51
C ARG A 343 -27.59 -18.51 2.79
N VAL A 344 -27.79 -17.83 3.92
CA VAL A 344 -27.52 -18.38 5.25
C VAL A 344 -28.79 -19.06 5.74
N LYS A 345 -28.69 -20.26 6.30
CA LYS A 345 -29.80 -21.01 6.88
C LYS A 345 -29.51 -21.31 8.34
N LEU A 346 -30.47 -21.00 9.20
CA LEU A 346 -30.54 -21.44 10.59
C LEU A 346 -31.89 -22.12 10.83
N THR A 347 -31.92 -23.10 11.71
CA THR A 347 -33.04 -23.96 12.03
C THR A 347 -33.31 -23.94 13.53
N SER A 348 -34.59 -23.89 13.90
CA SER A 348 -35.03 -24.03 15.29
C SER A 348 -36.24 -24.94 15.32
N GLN A 349 -36.32 -25.82 16.32
CA GLN A 349 -37.54 -26.57 16.62
C GLN A 349 -38.45 -25.78 17.57
N ASP A 350 -37.87 -24.84 18.33
CA ASP A 350 -38.58 -23.99 19.27
C ASP A 350 -39.27 -22.85 18.55
N THR A 351 -40.50 -22.57 19.00
CA THR A 351 -41.32 -21.43 18.54
C THR A 351 -40.77 -20.10 19.05
N ARG A 352 -40.00 -20.15 20.15
CA ARG A 352 -39.29 -19.04 20.77
C ARG A 352 -37.79 -19.31 20.77
N THR A 353 -36.99 -18.46 20.13
CA THR A 353 -35.56 -18.71 19.96
C THR A 353 -34.76 -17.43 19.72
N THR A 354 -33.47 -17.46 20.03
CA THR A 354 -32.49 -16.44 19.61
C THR A 354 -31.47 -17.00 18.61
N PHE A 355 -31.65 -18.25 18.16
CA PHE A 355 -30.68 -18.98 17.35
C PHE A 355 -29.26 -18.93 17.95
N SER A 356 -29.15 -19.18 19.26
CA SER A 356 -27.90 -19.06 20.02
C SER A 356 -27.26 -17.66 19.87
N ASN A 357 -28.09 -16.62 19.92
CA ASN A 357 -27.67 -15.21 19.78
C ASN A 357 -26.89 -14.96 18.49
N PHE A 358 -27.20 -15.72 17.43
CA PHE A 358 -26.53 -15.65 16.13
C PHE A 358 -24.99 -15.73 16.20
N LYS A 359 -24.43 -16.37 17.25
CA LYS A 359 -22.97 -16.48 17.46
C LYS A 359 -22.27 -17.06 16.23
N ALA A 360 -22.88 -18.04 15.58
CA ALA A 360 -22.37 -18.63 14.35
C ALA A 360 -22.19 -17.57 13.26
N LEU A 361 -23.21 -16.74 12.99
CA LEU A 361 -23.14 -15.66 12.00
C LEU A 361 -22.14 -14.57 12.40
N GLN A 362 -22.09 -14.24 13.69
CA GLN A 362 -21.20 -13.24 14.26
C GLN A 362 -19.71 -13.58 14.03
N VAL A 363 -19.33 -14.85 14.05
CA VAL A 363 -17.94 -15.32 13.78
C VAL A 363 -17.50 -14.98 12.36
N TRP A 364 -18.43 -15.07 11.39
CA TRP A 364 -18.12 -14.76 10.00
C TRP A 364 -18.13 -13.27 9.74
N TRP A 365 -19.08 -12.53 10.31
CA TRP A 365 -19.30 -11.13 9.90
C TRP A 365 -18.45 -10.10 10.65
N CYS A 366 -18.19 -10.33 11.93
CA CYS A 366 -17.49 -9.38 12.79
C CYS A 366 -16.00 -9.78 12.89
N VAL A 367 -15.19 -9.37 11.91
CA VAL A 367 -13.81 -9.85 11.72
C VAL A 367 -12.78 -9.24 12.70
N ASN A 368 -13.12 -8.16 13.42
CA ASN A 368 -12.19 -7.41 14.29
C ASN A 368 -12.71 -7.18 15.71
N LYS A 369 -13.53 -8.09 16.24
CA LYS A 369 -14.06 -7.97 17.61
C LYS A 369 -12.94 -7.72 18.62
N THR A 370 -13.14 -6.74 19.49
CA THR A 370 -12.38 -6.55 20.73
C THR A 370 -13.29 -6.92 21.91
N GLU A 371 -12.74 -7.03 23.11
CA GLU A 371 -13.56 -7.22 24.32
C GLU A 371 -14.46 -6.01 24.56
N GLU A 372 -13.95 -4.80 24.32
CA GLU A 372 -14.68 -3.53 24.44
C GLU A 372 -15.74 -3.35 23.34
N PHE A 373 -15.45 -3.82 22.12
CA PHE A 373 -16.35 -3.72 20.99
C PHE A 373 -16.52 -5.09 20.32
N PRO A 374 -17.33 -5.99 20.92
CA PRO A 374 -17.48 -7.37 20.46
C PRO A 374 -18.20 -7.48 19.11
N TYR A 375 -18.64 -6.36 18.56
CA TYR A 375 -19.22 -6.30 17.23
C TYR A 375 -18.39 -5.44 16.27
N GLU A 376 -17.40 -4.65 16.72
CA GLU A 376 -16.61 -3.77 15.84
C GLU A 376 -15.89 -4.53 14.73
N GLY A 377 -16.49 -4.52 13.55
CA GLY A 377 -15.94 -5.06 12.33
C GLY A 377 -16.17 -4.05 11.23
N ARG A 378 -15.17 -3.21 10.91
CA ARG A 378 -15.25 -2.44 9.67
C ARG A 378 -15.04 -3.39 8.49
N PHE A 379 -16.14 -3.86 7.91
CA PHE A 379 -16.15 -4.39 6.55
C PHE A 379 -15.83 -3.24 5.59
N ARG A 380 -14.54 -2.90 5.43
CA ARG A 380 -14.12 -1.90 4.45
C ARG A 380 -14.24 -2.54 3.06
N LEU A 381 -15.43 -2.45 2.45
CA LEU A 381 -15.72 -2.88 1.07
C LEU A 381 -15.01 -2.05 -0.01
N GLY A 382 -13.90 -1.39 0.34
CA GLY A 382 -13.03 -0.75 -0.63
C GLY A 382 -11.82 -1.65 -0.83
N PRO A 383 -11.56 -2.19 -2.04
CA PRO A 383 -10.26 -2.74 -2.34
C PRO A 383 -9.24 -1.62 -2.11
N ARG A 384 -8.44 -1.73 -1.05
CA ARG A 384 -7.21 -0.96 -0.96
C ARG A 384 -6.32 -1.55 -2.05
N TYR A 385 -6.30 -0.92 -3.23
CA TYR A 385 -5.22 -1.21 -4.16
C TYR A 385 -3.89 -1.00 -3.43
N PRO A 386 -2.88 -1.84 -3.67
CA PRO A 386 -1.52 -1.58 -3.22
C PRO A 386 -1.14 -0.17 -3.70
N GLY A 387 -1.01 0.79 -2.78
CA GLY A 387 -0.79 2.21 -3.09
C GLY A 387 -1.81 3.19 -2.53
N GLY A 388 -2.79 2.77 -1.72
CA GLY A 388 -3.61 3.68 -0.91
C GLY A 388 -4.54 4.61 -1.70
N ARG A 389 -4.70 4.42 -3.01
CA ARG A 389 -5.76 5.09 -3.76
C ARG A 389 -7.08 4.51 -3.31
N GLU A 390 -7.85 5.30 -2.56
CA GLU A 390 -9.30 5.19 -2.65
C GLU A 390 -9.62 5.34 -4.13
N LEU A 391 -10.10 4.25 -4.74
CA LEU A 391 -10.63 4.38 -6.09
C LEU A 391 -11.66 5.53 -6.04
N PRO A 392 -11.67 6.44 -7.04
CA PRO A 392 -12.86 7.27 -7.23
C PRO A 392 -14.05 6.32 -7.17
N PRO A 393 -15.18 6.65 -6.51
CA PRO A 393 -16.29 5.72 -6.28
C PRO A 393 -16.69 5.06 -7.59
N VAL A 394 -16.04 3.94 -7.92
CA VAL A 394 -16.24 3.19 -9.16
C VAL A 394 -17.63 2.70 -8.96
N GLN A 395 -18.57 3.26 -9.73
CA GLN A 395 -20.01 2.97 -9.73
C GLN A 395 -20.27 1.71 -8.93
N MET A 396 -20.49 1.89 -7.63
CA MET A 396 -20.46 0.77 -6.69
C MET A 396 -21.53 -0.17 -7.17
N ARG A 397 -21.13 -1.29 -7.78
CA ARG A 397 -22.08 -2.29 -8.25
C ARG A 397 -22.93 -2.63 -7.04
N GLU A 398 -24.23 -2.45 -7.14
CA GLU A 398 -25.13 -2.84 -6.08
C GLU A 398 -24.85 -4.31 -5.77
N LEU A 399 -24.37 -4.57 -4.55
CA LEU A 399 -24.07 -5.92 -4.14
C LEU A 399 -25.38 -6.70 -4.10
N PRO A 400 -25.40 -7.96 -4.56
CA PRO A 400 -26.59 -8.78 -4.42
C PRO A 400 -26.95 -8.89 -2.93
N PRO A 401 -28.24 -8.85 -2.58
CA PRO A 401 -28.64 -8.97 -1.19
C PRO A 401 -28.26 -10.35 -0.63
N VAL A 402 -27.82 -10.37 0.62
CA VAL A 402 -27.54 -11.61 1.35
C VAL A 402 -28.84 -12.10 1.96
N GLN A 403 -29.22 -13.34 1.65
CA GLN A 403 -30.46 -13.95 2.12
C GLN A 403 -30.22 -14.70 3.43
N ILE A 404 -30.97 -14.39 4.47
CA ILE A 404 -30.89 -15.07 5.78
C ILE A 404 -32.20 -15.81 6.02
N HIS A 405 -32.18 -17.12 5.91
CA HIS A 405 -33.32 -18.00 6.11
C HIS A 405 -33.36 -18.53 7.53
N LEU A 406 -34.34 -18.08 8.29
CA LEU A 406 -34.67 -18.57 9.62
C LEU A 406 -35.82 -19.56 9.47
N GLN A 407 -35.48 -20.85 9.52
CA GLN A 407 -36.40 -21.96 9.29
C GLN A 407 -36.83 -22.58 10.61
N PHE A 408 -38.14 -22.71 10.81
CA PHE A 408 -38.73 -23.28 12.01
C PHE A 408 -39.28 -24.67 11.68
N GLU A 409 -38.72 -25.70 12.30
CA GLU A 409 -39.16 -27.09 12.19
C GLU A 409 -40.08 -27.43 13.38
N ALA A 410 -41.16 -26.66 13.50
CA ALA A 410 -42.13 -26.76 14.58
C ALA A 410 -43.45 -27.37 14.07
N PRO A 411 -43.71 -28.68 14.25
CA PRO A 411 -44.84 -29.37 13.60
C PRO A 411 -46.22 -28.83 13.98
N LYS A 412 -46.33 -28.28 15.19
CA LYS A 412 -47.56 -27.73 15.76
C LYS A 412 -47.87 -26.30 15.28
N LEU A 413 -46.89 -25.60 14.73
CA LEU A 413 -47.02 -24.18 14.41
C LEU A 413 -47.58 -24.00 12.99
N ILE A 414 -48.58 -23.14 12.86
CA ILE A 414 -49.30 -22.95 11.59
C ILE A 414 -48.98 -21.56 11.01
N TYR A 415 -48.82 -20.56 11.86
CA TYR A 415 -48.75 -19.17 11.42
C TYR A 415 -47.47 -18.47 11.87
N LEU A 416 -46.88 -17.66 10.98
CA LEU A 416 -45.66 -16.91 11.27
C LEU A 416 -45.80 -15.91 12.42
N HIS A 417 -47.01 -15.44 12.74
CA HIS A 417 -47.24 -14.51 13.85
C HIS A 417 -47.11 -15.18 15.23
N GLU A 418 -47.09 -16.52 15.30
CA GLU A 418 -46.94 -17.29 16.54
C GLU A 418 -45.46 -17.47 16.95
N LEU A 419 -44.52 -17.06 16.09
CA LEU A 419 -43.09 -17.15 16.37
C LEU A 419 -42.63 -16.01 17.28
N CYS A 420 -41.65 -16.26 18.15
CA CYS A 420 -41.07 -15.27 19.05
C CYS A 420 -39.55 -15.29 18.93
N ILE A 421 -38.98 -14.36 18.18
CA ILE A 421 -37.59 -14.43 17.73
C ILE A 421 -36.82 -13.26 18.32
N GLY A 422 -35.82 -13.54 19.16
CA GLY A 422 -34.95 -12.49 19.68
C GLY A 422 -33.96 -12.04 18.60
N VAL A 423 -33.99 -10.77 18.19
CA VAL A 423 -33.26 -10.27 17.00
C VAL A 423 -32.18 -9.23 17.27
N LEU A 424 -31.94 -8.85 18.52
CA LEU A 424 -30.98 -7.80 18.84
C LEU A 424 -29.57 -8.09 18.29
N ASP A 425 -29.04 -9.29 18.52
CA ASP A 425 -27.72 -9.68 18.01
C ASP A 425 -27.66 -9.74 16.49
N LEU A 426 -28.77 -10.10 15.83
CA LEU A 426 -28.86 -10.09 14.38
C LEU A 426 -28.77 -8.65 13.83
N VAL A 427 -29.50 -7.72 14.45
CA VAL A 427 -29.44 -6.29 14.12
C VAL A 427 -28.04 -5.72 14.33
N ARG A 428 -27.39 -6.06 15.46
CA ARG A 428 -25.99 -5.68 15.74
C ARG A 428 -25.03 -6.22 14.69
N ILE A 429 -25.21 -7.45 14.21
CA ILE A 429 -24.38 -7.99 13.13
C ILE A 429 -24.54 -7.14 11.85
N PHE A 430 -25.76 -6.74 11.50
CA PHE A 430 -26.01 -5.95 10.28
C PHE A 430 -25.40 -4.56 10.31
N THR A 431 -25.28 -3.92 11.48
CA THR A 431 -24.63 -2.60 11.58
C THR A 431 -23.15 -2.63 11.18
N HIS A 432 -22.52 -3.80 11.13
CA HIS A 432 -21.15 -3.98 10.64
C HIS A 432 -21.04 -4.19 9.13
N ALA A 433 -22.17 -4.26 8.44
CA ALA A 433 -22.26 -4.37 6.99
C ALA A 433 -23.09 -3.22 6.38
N PRO A 434 -22.73 -1.95 6.61
CA PRO A 434 -23.56 -0.80 6.23
C PRO A 434 -23.81 -0.68 4.72
N ARG A 435 -23.11 -1.44 3.88
CA ARG A 435 -23.28 -1.45 2.42
C ARG A 435 -23.88 -2.75 1.89
N THR A 436 -24.17 -3.71 2.75
CA THR A 436 -24.78 -4.99 2.37
C THR A 436 -26.26 -4.93 2.67
N LYS A 437 -27.09 -5.12 1.64
CA LYS A 437 -28.53 -5.30 1.83
C LYS A 437 -28.78 -6.74 2.31
N PHE A 438 -29.47 -6.91 3.43
CA PHE A 438 -29.91 -8.25 3.87
C PHE A 438 -31.41 -8.42 3.68
N GLU A 439 -31.79 -9.59 3.16
CA GLU A 439 -33.16 -10.08 3.06
C GLU A 439 -33.35 -11.25 4.02
N ILE A 440 -34.24 -11.10 5.01
CA ILE A 440 -34.47 -12.08 6.05
C ILE A 440 -35.75 -12.84 5.71
N TYR A 441 -35.66 -14.17 5.60
CA TYR A 441 -36.76 -15.06 5.28
C TYR A 441 -37.13 -15.89 6.50
N PHE A 442 -38.22 -15.53 7.16
CA PHE A 442 -38.83 -16.35 8.20
C PHE A 442 -39.71 -17.39 7.55
N SER A 443 -39.55 -18.67 7.93
CA SER A 443 -40.33 -19.73 7.30
C SER A 443 -40.60 -20.90 8.23
N ILE A 444 -41.77 -21.52 8.09
CA ILE A 444 -42.16 -22.71 8.85
C ILE A 444 -42.12 -23.90 7.90
N ALA A 445 -41.31 -24.90 8.26
CA ALA A 445 -41.26 -26.18 7.58
C ALA A 445 -42.14 -27.17 8.34
N ASN A 446 -43.35 -27.43 7.84
CA ASN A 446 -44.22 -28.46 8.38
C ASN A 446 -44.09 -29.73 7.53
N PRO A 447 -43.56 -30.84 8.06
CA PRO A 447 -43.37 -32.07 7.28
C PRO A 447 -44.69 -32.64 6.73
N ASN A 448 -45.82 -32.33 7.37
CA ASN A 448 -47.14 -32.81 6.99
C ASN A 448 -47.82 -31.93 5.92
N ARG A 449 -47.26 -30.77 5.58
CA ARG A 449 -47.84 -29.86 4.58
C ARG A 449 -46.84 -29.61 3.45
N LYS A 450 -47.30 -29.78 2.20
CA LYS A 450 -46.50 -29.45 1.01
C LYS A 450 -46.18 -27.95 0.90
N ASN A 451 -46.99 -27.09 1.52
CA ASN A 451 -46.85 -25.64 1.43
C ASN A 451 -46.00 -25.11 2.58
N ARG A 452 -44.88 -24.46 2.23
CA ARG A 452 -44.04 -23.71 3.16
C ARG A 452 -44.58 -22.29 3.27
N THR A 453 -44.95 -21.88 4.48
CA THR A 453 -45.24 -20.46 4.75
C THR A 453 -43.91 -19.73 4.94
N SER A 454 -43.72 -18.63 4.22
CA SER A 454 -42.51 -17.81 4.29
C SER A 454 -42.86 -16.33 4.18
N HIS A 455 -42.14 -15.49 4.90
CA HIS A 455 -42.24 -14.04 4.82
C HIS A 455 -40.86 -13.41 4.72
N LYS A 456 -40.73 -12.37 3.90
CA LYS A 456 -39.47 -11.64 3.66
C LYS A 456 -39.52 -10.31 4.39
N VAL A 457 -38.49 -10.04 5.20
CA VAL A 457 -38.27 -8.77 5.89
C VAL A 457 -36.94 -8.19 5.42
N VAL A 458 -36.92 -6.91 5.07
CA VAL A 458 -35.67 -6.21 4.73
C VAL A 458 -35.00 -5.78 6.02
N SER A 459 -33.69 -5.99 6.13
CA SER A 459 -32.93 -5.66 7.34
C SER A 459 -33.06 -4.21 7.80
N GLU A 460 -33.11 -3.25 6.87
CA GLU A 460 -33.29 -1.82 7.19
C GLU A 460 -34.62 -1.56 7.92
N ASP A 461 -35.69 -2.23 7.51
CA ASP A 461 -37.00 -2.10 8.15
C ASP A 461 -36.98 -2.71 9.56
N LEU A 462 -36.39 -3.90 9.70
CA LEU A 462 -36.21 -4.55 11.00
C LEU A 462 -35.35 -3.70 11.95
N GLN A 463 -34.27 -3.10 11.45
CA GLN A 463 -33.40 -2.21 12.23
C GLN A 463 -34.16 -0.99 12.75
N LYS A 464 -34.94 -0.34 11.87
CA LYS A 464 -35.79 0.80 12.25
C LYS A 464 -36.80 0.40 13.32
N GLU A 465 -37.47 -0.74 13.15
CA GLU A 465 -38.49 -1.21 14.09
C GLU A 465 -37.88 -1.54 15.47
N VAL A 466 -36.73 -2.23 15.49
CA VAL A 466 -35.99 -2.55 16.72
C VAL A 466 -35.48 -1.29 17.42
N LEU A 467 -34.88 -0.35 16.67
CA LEU A 467 -34.36 0.89 17.24
C LEU A 467 -35.48 1.76 17.80
N THR A 468 -36.59 1.88 17.08
CA THR A 468 -37.78 2.64 17.54
C THR A 468 -38.31 2.04 18.83
N THR A 469 -38.43 0.71 18.91
CA THR A 469 -38.86 0.02 20.12
C THR A 469 -37.90 0.27 21.30
N LEU A 470 -36.59 0.18 21.07
CA LEU A 470 -35.60 0.42 22.12
C LEU A 470 -35.66 1.87 22.64
N LEU A 471 -35.86 2.85 21.76
CA LEU A 471 -36.04 4.25 22.15
C LEU A 471 -37.31 4.46 22.97
N GLU A 472 -38.44 3.83 22.59
CA GLU A 472 -39.67 3.89 23.40
C GLU A 472 -39.50 3.22 24.76
N TYR A 473 -38.82 2.07 24.80
CA TYR A 473 -38.52 1.40 26.06
C TYR A 473 -37.66 2.26 26.98
N GLN A 474 -36.64 2.96 26.45
CA GLN A 474 -35.80 3.88 27.21
C GLN A 474 -36.60 5.04 27.81
N LYS A 475 -37.65 5.53 27.14
CA LYS A 475 -38.53 6.58 27.71
C LYS A 475 -39.32 6.07 28.91
N VAL A 476 -39.75 4.81 28.87
CA VAL A 476 -40.52 4.17 29.96
C VAL A 476 -39.60 3.73 31.10
N VAL A 477 -38.35 3.40 30.81
CA VAL A 477 -37.34 2.91 31.77
C VAL A 477 -36.03 3.72 31.61
N PRO A 478 -35.99 4.99 32.06
CA PRO A 478 -34.88 5.90 31.78
C PRO A 478 -33.59 5.63 32.58
N ASP A 479 -33.67 4.98 33.73
CA ASP A 479 -32.56 4.89 34.70
C ASP A 479 -31.78 3.54 34.66
N GLN A 480 -31.73 2.87 33.50
CA GLN A 480 -31.07 1.56 33.34
C GLN A 480 -29.67 1.61 32.71
N ASP A 481 -28.91 2.69 32.92
CA ASP A 481 -27.58 2.89 32.32
C ASP A 481 -26.55 1.79 32.67
N ALA A 482 -26.78 0.99 33.73
CA ALA A 482 -25.92 -0.12 34.14
C ALA A 482 -26.40 -1.51 33.68
N GLU A 483 -27.59 -1.64 33.10
CA GLU A 483 -28.14 -2.94 32.69
C GLU A 483 -27.82 -3.28 31.21
N PRO A 484 -27.65 -4.56 30.87
CA PRO A 484 -27.50 -4.97 29.48
C PRO A 484 -28.75 -4.61 28.68
N CYS A 485 -28.54 -4.07 27.48
CA CYS A 485 -29.62 -3.72 26.54
C CYS A 485 -30.61 -4.89 26.37
N PRO A 486 -31.92 -4.66 26.58
CA PRO A 486 -32.92 -5.71 26.62
C PRO A 486 -33.10 -6.38 25.26
N GLN A 487 -33.45 -7.67 25.27
CA GLN A 487 -33.72 -8.39 24.03
C GLN A 487 -35.03 -7.89 23.41
N VAL A 488 -35.01 -7.70 22.08
CA VAL A 488 -36.19 -7.35 21.29
C VAL A 488 -36.71 -8.60 20.57
N TRP A 489 -37.98 -8.93 20.80
CA TRP A 489 -38.63 -10.13 20.29
C TRP A 489 -39.58 -9.77 19.16
N VAL A 490 -39.39 -10.39 17.99
CA VAL A 490 -40.22 -10.19 16.80
C VAL A 490 -40.96 -11.45 16.40
N THR A 491 -42.08 -11.26 15.70
CA THR A 491 -42.81 -12.33 15.03
C THR A 491 -42.10 -12.79 13.76
N GLY A 492 -42.53 -13.90 13.17
CA GLY A 492 -42.09 -14.33 11.84
C GLY A 492 -42.55 -13.41 10.70
N ARG A 493 -43.24 -12.30 11.00
CA ARG A 493 -43.53 -11.21 10.06
C ARG A 493 -42.59 -10.01 10.23
N GLY A 494 -41.64 -10.07 11.16
CA GLY A 494 -40.75 -8.95 11.48
C GLY A 494 -41.29 -7.99 12.53
N HIS A 495 -42.58 -8.07 12.87
CA HIS A 495 -43.17 -7.15 13.84
C HIS A 495 -42.70 -7.42 15.26
N VAL A 496 -42.33 -6.37 15.98
CA VAL A 496 -41.97 -6.44 17.39
C VAL A 496 -43.19 -6.82 18.22
N MET A 497 -43.01 -7.79 19.12
CA MET A 497 -44.05 -8.35 19.98
C MET A 497 -43.81 -8.03 21.46
N ALA A 498 -42.54 -8.10 21.89
CA ALA A 498 -42.16 -7.84 23.28
C ALA A 498 -40.71 -7.37 23.39
N ILE A 499 -40.38 -6.78 24.53
CA ILE A 499 -39.03 -6.36 24.92
C ILE A 499 -38.77 -6.82 26.35
N GLY A 500 -37.57 -7.35 26.63
CA GLY A 500 -37.19 -7.80 27.97
C GLY A 500 -36.02 -8.79 28.01
N ASN A 501 -35.42 -8.94 29.19
CA ASN A 501 -34.34 -9.89 29.45
C ASN A 501 -34.91 -11.28 29.72
N LEU A 502 -34.48 -12.28 28.94
CA LEU A 502 -35.15 -13.58 28.93
C LEU A 502 -34.57 -14.64 29.86
N ALA A 503 -33.70 -14.26 30.79
CA ALA A 503 -33.00 -15.23 31.61
C ALA A 503 -33.91 -16.05 32.55
N HIS A 504 -35.17 -15.64 32.78
CA HIS A 504 -36.06 -16.29 33.74
C HIS A 504 -37.49 -16.50 33.20
N ASP A 505 -37.89 -17.76 33.01
CA ASP A 505 -39.25 -18.34 33.01
C ASP A 505 -40.44 -17.50 32.49
N GLY A 506 -40.26 -16.73 31.41
CA GLY A 506 -41.36 -16.07 30.69
C GLY A 506 -42.12 -14.98 31.45
N ALA A 507 -41.80 -14.75 32.73
CA ALA A 507 -42.50 -13.80 33.62
C ALA A 507 -42.15 -12.34 33.34
N ASP A 508 -40.97 -12.06 32.74
CA ASP A 508 -40.45 -10.70 32.57
C ASP A 508 -40.64 -10.10 31.16
N LEU A 509 -41.51 -10.70 30.33
CA LEU A 509 -41.87 -10.07 29.06
C LEU A 509 -42.94 -9.00 29.27
N ARG A 510 -42.65 -7.76 28.89
CA ARG A 510 -43.67 -6.71 28.75
C ARG A 510 -44.23 -6.73 27.33
N PRO A 511 -45.53 -7.02 27.14
CA PRO A 511 -46.21 -6.81 25.86
C PRO A 511 -46.10 -5.34 25.44
N LEU A 512 -45.92 -5.08 24.14
CA LEU A 512 -45.93 -3.71 23.62
C LEU A 512 -47.22 -2.94 23.92
N SER A 513 -48.34 -3.63 24.10
CA SER A 513 -49.61 -3.00 24.50
C SER A 513 -49.52 -2.30 25.86
N GLU A 514 -48.56 -2.67 26.71
CA GLU A 514 -48.35 -2.07 28.03
C GLU A 514 -47.40 -0.86 28.00
N LEU A 515 -46.69 -0.61 26.89
CA LEU A 515 -45.72 0.49 26.76
C LEU A 515 -46.34 1.85 26.39
N GLY A 516 -47.68 1.95 26.30
CA GLY A 516 -48.33 3.17 25.80
C GLY A 516 -48.20 3.30 24.28
N THR A 517 -49.19 3.91 23.63
CA THR A 517 -49.46 3.78 22.20
C THR A 517 -48.33 4.28 21.27
N LEU A 518 -47.59 3.32 20.70
CA LEU A 518 -46.66 3.43 19.55
C LEU A 518 -47.22 4.20 18.34
N LYS A 519 -48.55 4.32 18.27
CA LYS A 519 -49.29 5.00 17.21
C LYS A 519 -49.03 6.52 17.19
N GLU A 520 -48.87 7.16 18.34
CA GLU A 520 -48.62 8.62 18.40
C GLU A 520 -47.23 9.00 17.92
N VAL A 521 -46.23 8.11 18.04
CA VAL A 521 -44.85 8.37 17.61
C VAL A 521 -44.64 8.04 16.13
N LEU A 522 -45.30 7.00 15.60
CA LEU A 522 -45.30 6.72 14.16
C LEU A 522 -45.91 7.89 13.36
N ASP A 523 -46.94 8.55 13.90
CA ASP A 523 -47.53 9.75 13.30
C ASP A 523 -46.56 10.97 13.36
N ILE A 524 -45.70 11.06 14.38
CA ILE A 524 -44.66 12.11 14.49
C ILE A 524 -43.50 11.86 13.51
N ILE A 525 -43.06 10.61 13.33
CA ILE A 525 -41.95 10.26 12.43
C ILE A 525 -42.39 10.34 10.95
N GLN A 526 -43.62 9.91 10.63
CA GLN A 526 -44.18 10.04 9.28
C GLN A 526 -44.60 11.47 8.95
N GLY A 527 -44.97 12.29 9.94
CA GLY A 527 -45.22 13.72 9.79
C GLY A 527 -43.96 14.59 9.65
N GLY A 528 -42.77 14.06 9.98
CA GLY A 528 -41.48 14.77 9.92
C GLY A 528 -40.67 14.58 8.63
N GLN A 529 -41.13 13.78 7.66
CA GLN A 529 -40.47 13.60 6.37
C GLN A 529 -40.99 14.63 5.33
N SER A 530 -40.57 15.90 5.45
CA SER A 530 -40.64 16.83 4.32
C SER A 530 -39.34 17.56 3.97
N ASP A 531 -38.30 17.59 4.81
CA ASP A 531 -37.12 18.44 4.51
C ASP A 531 -35.76 17.88 4.97
N PHE A 532 -35.55 16.56 4.94
CA PHE A 532 -34.22 15.99 5.15
C PHE A 532 -33.67 15.33 3.87
N ASP A 533 -32.97 16.13 3.06
CA ASP A 533 -32.16 15.69 1.92
C ASP A 533 -30.72 15.44 2.39
N PRO A 534 -30.25 14.18 2.51
CA PRO A 534 -28.89 13.89 2.97
C PRO A 534 -27.79 14.20 1.93
N LEU A 535 -28.14 14.75 0.75
CA LEU A 535 -27.19 15.02 -0.34
C LEU A 535 -26.70 16.47 -0.45
N ARG A 536 -27.12 17.38 0.44
CA ARG A 536 -26.61 18.77 0.47
C ARG A 536 -25.42 18.96 1.42
N TYR A 537 -24.33 18.25 1.16
CA TYR A 537 -22.99 18.69 1.54
C TYR A 537 -22.06 18.51 0.34
N ARG A 538 -22.27 19.35 -0.69
CA ARG A 538 -21.28 19.61 -1.74
C ARG A 538 -20.76 21.02 -1.58
N GLY A 539 -19.48 21.11 -1.27
CA GLY A 539 -18.75 22.37 -1.27
C GLY A 539 -18.73 23.01 -2.66
N SER A 540 -18.92 24.32 -2.63
CA SER A 540 -18.46 25.35 -3.58
C SER A 540 -18.07 24.90 -4.99
N ASP A 541 -18.89 25.31 -5.95
CA ASP A 541 -18.58 25.41 -7.37
C ASP A 541 -17.28 26.18 -7.64
N ARG A 542 -16.36 25.56 -8.38
CA ARG A 542 -15.39 26.26 -9.24
C ARG A 542 -15.50 25.71 -10.66
N PRO A 543 -15.41 26.56 -11.70
CA PRO A 543 -15.67 26.14 -13.07
C PRO A 543 -14.49 25.37 -13.68
N GLY A 544 -14.84 24.25 -14.32
CA GLY A 544 -14.22 23.58 -15.46
C GLY A 544 -12.70 23.69 -15.67
N PHE A 545 -11.97 22.63 -15.28
CA PHE A 545 -10.67 22.31 -15.86
C PHE A 545 -10.83 21.07 -16.75
N ILE A 546 -10.67 21.23 -18.06
CA ILE A 546 -10.67 20.13 -19.04
C ILE A 546 -9.23 19.59 -19.11
N PRO A 547 -8.95 18.33 -18.76
CA PRO A 547 -7.62 17.78 -18.96
C PRO A 547 -7.40 17.47 -20.45
N PRO A 548 -6.21 17.75 -21.02
CA PRO A 548 -5.91 17.35 -22.38
C PRO A 548 -5.76 15.83 -22.48
N VAL A 549 -6.33 15.28 -23.54
CA VAL A 549 -6.17 13.90 -23.98
C VAL A 549 -4.68 13.65 -24.28
N VAL A 550 -4.05 12.73 -23.55
CA VAL A 550 -2.66 12.33 -23.78
C VAL A 550 -2.64 11.09 -24.68
N GLU A 551 -2.19 11.27 -25.93
CA GLU A 551 -1.83 10.16 -26.81
C GLU A 551 -0.51 9.49 -26.39
N PRO A 552 -0.34 8.17 -26.62
CA PRO A 552 0.87 7.46 -26.25
C PRO A 552 2.02 7.77 -27.23
N ARG A 553 3.01 8.57 -26.80
CA ARG A 553 4.25 8.77 -27.56
C ARG A 553 5.21 7.58 -27.40
N LYS A 554 5.61 7.02 -28.54
CA LYS A 554 6.65 6.01 -28.71
C LYS A 554 8.03 6.51 -28.23
N ALA A 555 8.85 5.54 -27.83
CA ALA A 555 10.20 5.70 -27.29
C ALA A 555 11.11 6.61 -28.15
N GLY A 556 11.81 7.55 -27.50
CA GLY A 556 12.80 8.39 -28.15
C GLY A 556 13.64 9.23 -27.18
N ARG A 557 14.97 9.06 -27.31
CA ARG A 557 16.11 9.97 -27.05
C ARG A 557 15.92 11.17 -26.09
N TYR A 558 16.81 11.25 -25.10
CA TYR A 558 16.99 12.40 -24.22
C TYR A 558 17.53 13.61 -25.02
N ARG A 559 16.83 14.76 -24.94
CA ARG A 559 17.37 16.09 -25.24
C ARG A 559 17.41 16.86 -23.92
N ALA A 560 18.54 17.52 -23.64
CA ALA A 560 18.65 18.48 -22.55
C ALA A 560 18.31 19.87 -23.10
N TYR A 561 17.54 20.65 -22.36
CA TYR A 561 17.26 22.04 -22.69
C TYR A 561 18.06 22.95 -21.75
N ILE A 562 18.68 23.98 -22.30
CA ILE A 562 19.36 25.03 -21.54
C ILE A 562 18.47 26.27 -21.59
N ARG A 563 18.22 26.88 -20.42
CA ARG A 563 17.52 28.15 -20.30
C ARG A 563 18.57 29.24 -20.11
N SER A 564 18.60 30.23 -20.99
CA SER A 564 19.24 31.53 -20.72
C SER A 564 18.16 32.55 -20.36
N ASP A 565 18.58 33.70 -19.84
CA ASP A 565 17.70 34.79 -19.40
C ASP A 565 16.82 35.35 -20.54
N ASP A 566 17.14 35.04 -21.80
CA ASP A 566 16.42 35.52 -23.00
C ASP A 566 15.48 34.48 -23.65
N GLY A 567 15.29 33.31 -23.03
CA GLY A 567 14.33 32.29 -23.48
C GLY A 567 14.93 30.93 -23.84
N TRP A 568 14.10 30.08 -24.46
CA TRP A 568 14.46 28.70 -24.80
C TRP A 568 15.06 28.61 -26.20
N SER A 569 16.29 28.08 -26.33
CA SER A 569 16.82 27.56 -27.58
C SER A 569 17.12 26.07 -27.44
N THR A 570 16.94 25.33 -28.55
CA THR A 570 16.96 23.86 -28.61
C THR A 570 18.34 23.23 -28.49
#